data_AF-A0A1C5Y0M2-F1
#
_entry.id   AF-A0A1C5Y0M2-F1
#
_cell.length_a   1.000
_cell.length_b   1.000
_cell.length_c   1.000
_cell.angle_alpha   90.00
_cell.angle_beta   90.00
_cell.angle_gamma   90.00
#
_symmetry.space_group_name_H-M   'P 1'
#
loop_
_entity.id
_entity.type
_entity.pdbx_description
1 polymer ?
#
loop_
_entity_poly.entity_id
_entity_poly.type
_entity_poly.pdbx_seq_one_letter_code
_entity_poly.pdbx_strand_id
1 'polypeptide(L)' 'MSKKNYDNHNRWRNKTVVFRVSAEEDLHLEALVKLTGLTKQDYIIRRLLCRNVVV' A
#
# COMPACT_ATOMS: atom_id res chain seq x y z
N MET A 1 6.95 2.28 -21.32
CA MET A 1 6.95 2.42 -19.85
C MET A 1 7.25 3.87 -19.52
N SER A 2 6.35 4.60 -18.85
CA SER A 2 6.49 6.05 -18.61
C SER A 2 7.13 6.36 -17.25
N LYS A 3 7.75 7.55 -17.12
CA LYS A 3 8.39 8.07 -15.90
C LYS A 3 7.43 8.11 -14.68
N LYS A 4 6.11 8.19 -14.93
CA LYS A 4 5.07 8.07 -13.89
C LYS A 4 5.07 6.74 -13.13
N ASN A 5 5.59 5.67 -13.73
CA ASN A 5 5.59 4.32 -13.15
C ASN A 5 6.86 4.01 -12.35
N TYR A 6 7.81 4.95 -12.33
CA TYR A 6 9.08 4.82 -11.64
C TYR A 6 8.96 5.50 -10.28
N ASP A 7 9.03 4.72 -9.20
CA ASP A 7 9.10 5.30 -7.87
C ASP A 7 10.54 5.70 -7.51
N ASN A 8 10.70 6.61 -6.55
CA ASN A 8 12.01 7.10 -6.08
C ASN A 8 12.90 6.01 -5.45
N HIS A 9 12.46 4.74 -5.44
CA HIS A 9 13.21 3.60 -4.91
C HIS A 9 13.67 2.65 -6.03
N ASN A 10 13.74 3.12 -7.28
CA ASN A 10 14.18 2.33 -8.43
C ASN A 10 13.24 1.15 -8.76
N ARG A 11 11.95 1.22 -8.38
CA ARG A 11 10.96 0.18 -8.63
C ARG A 11 9.94 0.64 -9.67
N TRP A 12 9.57 -0.29 -10.53
CA TRP A 12 8.50 -0.10 -11.52
C TRP A 12 7.19 -0.66 -10.96
N ARG A 13 6.23 0.21 -10.63
CA ARG A 13 4.89 -0.19 -10.19
C ARG A 13 3.88 0.02 -11.32
N ASN A 14 3.87 -0.90 -12.28
CA ASN A 14 3.05 -0.83 -13.50
C ASN A 14 1.87 -1.81 -13.52
N LYS A 15 1.66 -2.58 -12.45
CA LYS A 15 0.56 -3.56 -12.33
C LYS A 15 -0.47 -3.08 -11.31
N THR A 16 -1.74 -3.15 -11.69
CA THR A 16 -2.87 -2.83 -10.81
C THR A 16 -3.40 -4.11 -10.19
N VAL A 17 -3.60 -4.11 -8.87
CA VAL A 17 -4.26 -5.19 -8.12
C VAL A 17 -5.48 -4.58 -7.44
N VAL A 18 -6.66 -5.19 -7.64
CA VAL A 18 -7.92 -4.73 -7.05
C VAL A 18 -8.55 -5.89 -6.30
N PHE A 19 -9.04 -5.63 -5.10
CA PHE A 19 -9.84 -6.56 -4.31
C PHE A 19 -11.06 -5.81 -3.78
N ARG A 20 -12.14 -6.56 -3.53
CA ARG A 20 -13.35 -6.02 -2.89
C ARG A 20 -13.18 -6.14 -1.39
N VAL A 21 -13.60 -5.12 -0.67
CA VAL A 21 -13.65 -5.07 0.79
C VAL A 21 -15.04 -4.59 1.21
N SER A 22 -15.48 -5.04 2.37
CA SER A 22 -16.60 -4.47 3.09
C SER A 22 -16.27 -3.07 3.61
N ALA A 23 -17.29 -2.33 4.05
CA ALA A 23 -17.10 -1.00 4.64
C ALA A 23 -16.27 -1.06 5.94
N GLU A 24 -16.46 -2.10 6.75
CA GLU A 24 -15.73 -2.29 8.00
C GLU A 24 -14.23 -2.55 7.76
N GLU A 25 -13.91 -3.36 6.74
CA GLU A 25 -12.53 -3.64 6.35
C GLU A 25 -11.82 -2.40 5.80
N ASP A 26 -12.50 -1.55 5.00
CA ASP A 26 -11.93 -0.30 4.51
C ASP A 26 -11.68 0.70 5.66
N LEU A 27 -12.62 0.83 6.60
CA LEU A 27 -12.43 1.68 7.79
C LEU A 27 -11.22 1.22 8.63
N HIS A 28 -11.07 -0.09 8.83
CA HIS A 28 -9.93 -0.64 9.55
C HIS A 28 -8.62 -0.36 8.80
N LEU A 29 -8.60 -0.56 7.48
CA LEU A 29 -7.44 -0.27 6.64
C LEU A 29 -7.04 1.21 6.72
N GLU A 30 -8.00 2.12 6.60
CA GLU A 30 -7.77 3.56 6.70
C GLU A 30 -7.19 3.97 8.06
N ALA A 31 -7.71 3.40 9.15
CA ALA A 31 -7.20 3.65 10.49
C ALA A 31 -5.72 3.23 10.62
N LEU A 32 -5.37 2.02 10.16
CA LEU A 32 -3.99 1.53 10.20
C LEU A 32 -3.05 2.35 9.33
N VAL A 33 -3.49 2.71 8.12
CA VAL A 33 -2.73 3.56 7.20
C VAL A 33 -2.45 4.92 7.84
N LYS A 34 -3.46 5.54 8.44
CA LYS A 34 -3.34 6.83 9.14
C LYS A 34 -2.36 6.76 10.32
N LEU A 35 -2.37 5.67 11.09
CA LEU A 35 -1.45 5.49 12.22
C LEU A 35 0.01 5.35 11.77
N THR A 36 0.26 4.70 10.63
CA THR A 36 1.63 4.50 10.12
C THR A 36 2.20 5.69 9.36
N GLY A 37 1.37 6.65 8.94
CA GLY A 37 1.78 7.76 8.06
C GLY A 37 2.19 7.32 6.64
N LEU A 38 1.94 6.07 6.27
CA LEU A 38 2.24 5.53 4.94
C LEU A 38 1.08 5.80 3.97
N THR A 39 1.35 5.67 2.67
CA THR A 39 0.27 5.55 1.68
C THR A 39 -0.39 4.17 1.80
N LYS A 40 -1.67 4.04 1.41
CA LYS A 40 -2.36 2.73 1.34
C LYS A 40 -1.54 1.70 0.57
N GLN A 41 -0.99 2.10 -0.57
CA GLN A 41 -0.18 1.21 -1.42
C GLN A 41 1.08 0.72 -0.69
N ASP A 42 1.82 1.61 -0.03
CA ASP A 42 3.04 1.21 0.68
C ASP A 42 2.74 0.37 1.91
N TYR A 43 1.67 0.68 2.64
CA TYR A 43 1.19 -0.12 3.77
C TYR A 43 0.85 -1.56 3.33
N ILE A 44 0.00 -1.70 2.30
CA ILE A 44 -0.44 -3.01 1.79
C ILE A 44 0.77 -3.81 1.26
N ILE A 45 1.64 -3.19 0.47
CA ILE A 45 2.82 -3.88 -0.08
C ILE A 45 3.75 -4.35 1.05
N ARG A 46 3.99 -3.52 2.08
CA ARG A 46 4.82 -3.93 3.22
C ARG A 46 4.20 -5.11 3.97
N ARG A 47 2.88 -5.08 4.20
CA ARG A 47 2.15 -6.15 4.88
C ARG A 47 2.17 -7.46 4.09
N LEU A 48 1.96 -7.41 2.76
CA LEU A 48 2.02 -8.59 1.89
C LEU A 48 3.42 -9.20 1.77
N LEU A 49 4.48 -8.39 1.85
CA LEU A 49 5.87 -8.84 1.74
C LEU A 49 6.49 -9.23 3.09
N CYS A 50 5.70 -9.34 4.17
CA CYS A 50 6.18 -9.58 5.54
C CYS A 50 7.32 -8.65 5.98
N ARG A 51 7.36 -7.41 5.44
CA ARG A 51 8.30 -6.39 5.93
C ARG A 51 7.67 -5.82 7.20
N ASN A 52 8.30 -6.08 8.35
CA ASN A 52 7.79 -5.69 9.67
C ASN A 52 7.25 -4.26 9.65
N VAL A 53 5.96 -4.12 9.94
CA VAL A 53 5.33 -2.84 10.23
C VAL A 53 5.58 -2.60 11.71
N VAL A 54 6.66 -1.89 12.04
CA VAL A 54 6.94 -1.46 13.42
C VAL A 54 6.26 -0.12 13.61
N VAL A 55 5.40 -0.04 14.63
CA VAL A 55 4.63 1.15 15.02
C VAL A 55 5.47 2.00 15.97
#